data_AF-A0A1Y1XQJ9-F1
#
_entry.id   AF-A0A1Y1XQJ9-F1
#
_cell.length_a   1.000
_cell.length_b   1.000
_cell.length_c   1.000
_cell.angle_alpha   90.00
_cell.angle_beta   90.00
_cell.angle_gamma   90.00
#
_symmetry.space_group_name_H-M   'P 1'
#
loop_
_entity.id
_entity.type
_entity.pdbx_description
1 polymer ?
#
loop_
_entity_poly.entity_id
_entity_poly.type
_entity_poly.pdbx_seq_one_letter_code
_entity_poly.pdbx_strand_id
1 'polypeptide(L)'
;MKDQDVQSITTESPTEEESSKTSTISKIVDNSESIKNSSIFGENTSNINKLNKMNKLKAKITDAILNLRNQIGNELKKISDLEEQKKYFNGQHGYYKKYGIFQIDEKIQKCENNLNILREDLKRQEDRRQELELL
;
A
#
# COMPACT_ATOMS: atom_id res chain seq x y z
N MET A 1 -39.16 -1.68 45.51
CA MET A 1 -39.32 -1.81 46.97
C MET A 1 -38.33 -2.84 47.46
N LYS A 2 -37.50 -2.42 48.43
CA LYS A 2 -36.77 -3.18 49.45
C LYS A 2 -35.45 -3.87 49.05
N ASP A 3 -34.40 -3.27 49.63
CA ASP A 3 -33.07 -3.75 49.95
C ASP A 3 -33.02 -4.96 50.92
N GLN A 4 -31.77 -5.40 51.14
CA GLN A 4 -31.22 -6.22 52.24
C GLN A 4 -31.35 -7.74 52.04
N ASP A 5 -30.29 -8.54 52.18
CA ASP A 5 -29.51 -8.68 53.41
C ASP A 5 -27.97 -8.76 53.27
N VAL A 6 -27.34 -8.14 54.27
CA VAL A 6 -25.94 -8.26 54.72
C VAL A 6 -25.92 -9.26 55.88
N GLN A 7 -24.90 -10.12 55.98
CA GLN A 7 -24.28 -10.68 57.21
C GLN A 7 -23.54 -12.00 56.86
N SER A 8 -22.37 -12.39 57.40
CA SER A 8 -21.70 -12.05 58.66
C SER A 8 -20.18 -12.24 58.57
N ILE A 9 -19.48 -11.40 59.33
CA ILE A 9 -18.10 -11.55 59.79
C ILE A 9 -18.15 -12.17 61.19
N THR A 10 -17.24 -13.09 61.51
CA THR A 10 -16.79 -13.47 62.87
C THR A 10 -15.38 -14.07 62.72
N THR A 11 -14.30 -13.40 63.14
CA THR A 11 -13.64 -13.46 64.49
C THR A 11 -12.99 -14.83 64.75
N GLU A 12 -11.74 -15.02 65.17
CA GLU A 12 -10.69 -14.22 65.84
C GLU A 12 -9.36 -15.03 65.81
N SER A 13 -8.22 -14.33 65.98
CA SER A 13 -6.82 -14.82 66.16
C SER A 13 -6.61 -15.50 67.56
N PRO A 14 -5.39 -15.67 68.16
CA PRO A 14 -3.98 -15.57 67.72
C PRO A 14 -3.05 -16.68 68.27
N THR A 15 -1.79 -16.80 67.81
CA THR A 15 -0.63 -16.99 68.73
C THR A 15 0.71 -16.64 68.05
N GLU A 16 1.53 -15.93 68.83
CA GLU A 16 2.96 -15.57 68.72
C GLU A 16 3.83 -16.82 68.53
N GLU A 17 5.08 -16.88 68.07
CA GLU A 17 6.39 -16.22 68.29
C GLU A 17 7.31 -17.11 67.39
N GLU A 18 8.34 -16.71 66.65
CA GLU A 18 9.65 -16.22 67.06
C GLU A 18 10.60 -16.46 65.85
N SER A 19 11.59 -15.58 65.70
CA SER A 19 13.00 -15.92 65.47
C SER A 19 13.54 -16.48 64.13
N SER A 20 14.66 -15.86 63.75
CA SER A 20 15.83 -16.36 63.03
C SER A 20 15.90 -16.25 61.49
N LYS A 21 16.70 -15.24 61.10
CA LYS A 21 17.43 -15.14 59.83
C LYS A 21 18.12 -16.46 59.48
N THR A 22 17.87 -16.97 58.28
CA THR A 22 18.88 -17.73 57.53
C THR A 22 18.89 -17.28 56.07
N SER A 23 20.04 -16.72 55.72
CA SER A 23 20.48 -16.51 54.34
C SER A 23 20.41 -17.83 53.58
N THR A 24 19.73 -17.85 52.44
CA THR A 24 20.07 -18.81 51.38
C THR A 24 19.92 -18.12 50.05
N ILE A 25 21.08 -17.80 49.48
CA ILE A 25 21.30 -17.49 48.07
C ILE A 25 20.62 -18.59 47.25
N SER A 26 19.45 -18.30 46.70
CA SER A 26 18.88 -19.13 45.64
C SER A 26 19.29 -18.50 44.31
N LYS A 27 20.18 -19.22 43.65
CA LYS A 27 20.83 -18.89 42.39
C LYS A 27 19.80 -18.43 41.37
N ILE A 28 19.99 -17.22 40.84
CA ILE A 28 19.42 -16.82 39.55
C ILE A 28 20.10 -17.71 38.50
N VAL A 29 19.47 -18.82 38.16
CA VAL A 29 19.72 -19.53 36.91
C VAL A 29 18.33 -19.92 36.43
N ASP A 30 17.82 -19.10 35.52
CA ASP A 30 16.89 -19.43 34.42
C ASP A 30 16.20 -18.15 33.96
N ASN A 31 16.96 -17.28 33.28
CA ASN A 31 16.36 -16.11 32.63
C ASN A 31 16.91 -15.85 31.22
N SER A 32 17.46 -16.87 30.56
CA SER A 32 18.02 -16.76 29.21
C SER A 32 17.08 -17.25 28.08
N GLU A 33 15.97 -17.93 28.40
CA GLU A 33 14.96 -18.36 27.42
C GLU A 33 13.78 -17.40 27.29
N SER A 34 13.36 -16.74 28.38
CA SER A 34 12.27 -15.75 28.36
C SER A 34 12.60 -14.50 27.53
N ILE A 35 13.86 -14.06 27.58
CA ILE A 35 14.37 -12.89 26.84
C ILE A 35 14.50 -13.19 25.34
N LYS A 36 14.77 -14.43 24.94
CA LYS A 36 14.82 -14.83 23.54
C LYS A 36 13.42 -14.85 22.91
N ASN A 37 12.42 -15.36 23.64
CA ASN A 37 11.05 -15.45 23.13
C ASN A 37 10.41 -14.07 22.91
N SER A 38 10.58 -13.10 23.81
CA SER A 38 10.03 -11.75 23.61
C SER A 38 10.63 -11.04 22.40
N SER A 39 11.92 -11.24 22.13
CA SER A 39 12.63 -10.72 20.96
C SER A 39 12.07 -11.31 19.65
N ILE A 40 11.83 -12.63 19.63
CA ILE A 40 11.30 -13.35 18.46
C ILE A 40 9.87 -12.92 18.14
N PHE A 41 8.99 -12.77 19.13
CA PHE A 41 7.62 -12.30 18.88
C PHE A 41 7.57 -10.85 18.38
N GLY A 42 8.44 -9.97 18.89
CA GLY A 42 8.59 -8.60 18.41
C GLY A 42 9.09 -8.53 16.97
N GLU A 43 10.13 -9.29 16.63
CA GLU A 43 10.68 -9.38 15.28
C GLU A 43 9.67 -9.98 14.28
N ASN A 44 8.98 -11.06 14.65
CA ASN A 44 7.97 -11.68 13.80
C ASN A 44 6.81 -10.72 13.52
N THR A 45 6.36 -9.99 14.53
CA THR A 45 5.30 -8.97 14.36
C THR A 45 5.77 -7.83 13.45
N SER A 46 7.02 -7.37 13.59
CA SER A 46 7.63 -6.36 12.73
C SER A 46 7.73 -6.83 11.27
N ASN A 47 8.15 -8.08 11.05
CA ASN A 47 8.30 -8.68 9.73
C ASN A 47 6.94 -8.85 9.03
N ILE A 48 5.91 -9.32 9.73
CA ILE A 48 4.53 -9.41 9.19
C ILE A 48 4.01 -8.01 8.79
N ASN A 49 4.24 -6.99 9.62
CA ASN A 49 3.84 -5.63 9.31
C ASN A 49 4.55 -5.06 8.07
N LYS A 50 5.84 -5.34 7.89
CA LYS A 50 6.59 -4.97 6.69
C LYS A 50 6.03 -5.69 5.44
N LEU A 51 5.79 -6.99 5.53
CA LEU A 51 5.20 -7.78 4.45
C LEU A 51 3.83 -7.24 4.01
N ASN A 52 2.95 -6.93 4.98
CA ASN A 52 1.64 -6.35 4.68
C ASN A 52 1.74 -4.99 3.98
N LYS A 53 2.68 -4.13 4.41
CA LYS A 53 2.94 -2.84 3.75
C LYS A 53 3.44 -3.05 2.32
N MET A 54 4.35 -4.00 2.11
CA MET A 54 4.88 -4.32 0.78
C MET A 54 3.78 -4.84 -0.15
N ASN A 55 2.94 -5.76 0.32
CA ASN A 55 1.82 -6.30 -0.47
C ASN A 55 0.81 -5.20 -0.85
N LYS A 56 0.49 -4.30 0.09
CA LYS A 56 -0.36 -3.13 -0.19
C LYS A 56 0.27 -2.21 -1.23
N LEU A 57 1.59 -2.04 -1.19
CA LEU A 57 2.30 -1.23 -2.18
C LEU A 57 2.29 -1.88 -3.57
N LYS A 58 2.54 -3.20 -3.64
CA LYS A 58 2.47 -3.98 -4.89
C LYS A 58 1.10 -3.84 -5.55
N ALA A 59 0.02 -3.98 -4.79
CA ALA A 59 -1.34 -3.80 -5.30
C ALA A 59 -1.56 -2.41 -5.91
N LYS A 60 -1.16 -1.34 -5.20
CA LYS A 60 -1.28 0.04 -5.70
C LYS A 60 -0.52 0.29 -6.99
N ILE A 61 0.67 -0.30 -7.14
CA ILE A 61 1.47 -0.15 -8.36
C ILE A 61 0.81 -0.88 -9.52
N THR A 62 0.29 -2.10 -9.28
CA THR A 62 -0.48 -2.84 -10.29
C THR A 62 -1.69 -2.04 -10.77
N ASP A 63 -2.45 -1.44 -9.86
CA ASP A 63 -3.60 -0.59 -10.21
C ASP A 63 -3.17 0.64 -11.01
N ALA A 64 -2.06 1.28 -10.64
CA ALA A 64 -1.52 2.43 -11.35
C ALA A 64 -1.08 2.06 -12.79
N ILE A 65 -0.40 0.93 -12.96
CA ILE A 65 0.01 0.40 -14.28
C ILE A 65 -1.22 0.16 -15.15
N LEU A 66 -2.26 -0.48 -14.61
CA LEU A 66 -3.49 -0.74 -15.34
C LEU A 66 -4.16 0.57 -15.79
N ASN A 67 -4.25 1.55 -14.90
CA ASN A 67 -4.82 2.86 -15.22
C ASN A 67 -4.02 3.58 -16.32
N LEU A 68 -2.69 3.55 -16.25
CA LEU A 68 -1.82 4.14 -17.28
C LEU A 68 -2.02 3.46 -18.65
N ARG A 69 -2.10 2.13 -18.68
CA ARG A 69 -2.40 1.38 -19.92
C ARG A 69 -3.75 1.77 -20.52
N ASN A 70 -4.78 1.95 -19.68
CA ASN A 70 -6.09 2.41 -20.13
C ASN A 70 -6.04 3.83 -20.70
N GLN A 71 -5.32 4.73 -20.05
CA GLN A 71 -5.14 6.11 -20.54
C GLN A 71 -4.39 6.15 -21.87
N ILE A 72 -3.34 5.33 -22.03
CA ILE A 72 -2.63 5.16 -23.30
C ILE A 72 -3.60 4.67 -24.39
N GLY A 73 -4.40 3.64 -24.10
CA GLY A 73 -5.42 3.13 -25.02
C GLY A 73 -6.41 4.21 -25.46
N ASN A 74 -6.84 5.06 -24.53
CA ASN A 74 -7.75 6.17 -24.83
C ASN A 74 -7.10 7.23 -25.74
N GLU A 75 -5.83 7.60 -25.51
CA GLU A 75 -5.14 8.54 -26.40
C GLU A 75 -4.90 7.95 -27.80
N LEU A 76 -4.56 6.66 -27.90
CA LEU A 76 -4.45 5.96 -29.19
C LEU A 76 -5.80 5.95 -29.94
N LYS A 77 -6.90 5.72 -29.22
CA LYS A 77 -8.24 5.77 -29.81
C LYS A 77 -8.58 7.17 -30.33
N LYS A 78 -8.27 8.23 -29.56
CA LYS A 78 -8.44 9.62 -30.01
C LYS A 78 -7.64 9.91 -31.28
N ILE A 79 -6.38 9.46 -31.37
CA ILE A 79 -5.57 9.62 -32.58
C ILE A 79 -6.24 8.92 -33.76
N SER A 80 -6.68 7.68 -33.61
CA SER A 80 -7.37 6.93 -34.67
C SER A 80 -8.64 7.64 -35.15
N ASP A 81 -9.45 8.18 -34.22
CA ASP A 81 -10.67 8.91 -34.56
C ASP A 81 -10.37 10.24 -35.28
N LEU A 82 -9.26 10.91 -34.91
CA LEU A 82 -8.77 12.12 -35.57
C LEU A 82 -8.23 11.81 -36.98
N GLU A 83 -7.50 10.72 -37.15
CA GLU A 83 -7.02 10.26 -38.46
C GLU A 83 -8.19 9.92 -39.40
N GLU A 84 -9.28 9.35 -38.88
CA GLU A 84 -10.49 9.12 -39.67
C GLU A 84 -11.13 10.45 -40.08
N GLN A 85 -11.25 11.42 -39.15
CA GLN A 85 -11.71 12.77 -39.50
C GLN A 85 -10.82 13.45 -40.54
N LYS A 86 -9.50 13.18 -40.54
CA LYS A 86 -8.56 13.73 -41.53
C LYS A 86 -8.92 13.28 -42.94
N LYS A 87 -9.42 12.06 -43.12
CA LYS A 87 -9.86 11.53 -44.41
C LYS A 87 -11.03 12.32 -44.99
N TYR A 88 -11.96 12.78 -44.14
CA TYR A 88 -13.07 13.64 -44.58
C TYR A 88 -12.57 14.94 -45.20
N PHE A 89 -11.59 15.61 -44.57
CA PHE A 89 -11.01 16.84 -45.11
C PHE A 89 -10.16 16.62 -46.36
N ASN A 90 -9.62 15.41 -46.55
CA ASN A 90 -8.87 15.08 -47.76
C ASN A 90 -9.72 15.12 -49.04
N GLY A 91 -11.03 14.88 -48.93
CA GLY A 91 -12.01 15.02 -50.01
C GLY A 91 -12.51 16.44 -50.25
N GLN A 92 -12.11 17.40 -49.41
CA GLN A 92 -12.45 18.82 -49.57
C GLN A 92 -11.45 19.52 -50.50
N HIS A 93 -11.77 20.72 -50.96
CA HIS A 93 -10.89 21.51 -51.83
C HIS A 93 -10.51 22.86 -51.22
N GLY A 94 -9.36 23.39 -51.67
CA GLY A 94 -8.89 24.73 -51.31
C GLY A 94 -8.64 24.92 -49.82
N TYR A 95 -9.12 26.05 -49.29
CA TYR A 95 -8.88 26.48 -47.92
C TYR A 95 -9.39 25.48 -46.87
N TYR A 96 -10.57 24.90 -47.08
CA TYR A 96 -11.19 23.96 -46.14
C TYR A 96 -10.37 22.68 -45.92
N LYS A 97 -9.77 22.15 -46.99
CA LYS A 97 -8.85 21.01 -46.89
C LYS A 97 -7.63 21.36 -46.04
N LYS A 98 -6.94 22.45 -46.40
CA LYS A 98 -5.70 22.83 -45.74
C LYS A 98 -5.91 23.16 -44.27
N TYR A 99 -6.92 23.96 -43.97
CA TYR A 99 -7.20 24.40 -42.61
C TYR A 99 -7.77 23.28 -41.74
N GLY A 100 -8.68 22.45 -42.27
CA GLY A 100 -9.23 21.31 -41.54
C GLY A 100 -8.18 20.27 -41.19
N ILE A 101 -7.29 19.93 -42.13
CA ILE A 101 -6.16 19.02 -41.87
C ILE A 101 -5.23 19.60 -40.82
N PHE A 102 -4.87 20.89 -40.92
CA PHE A 102 -3.99 21.55 -39.97
C PHE A 102 -4.53 21.48 -38.53
N GLN A 103 -5.82 21.75 -38.33
CA GLN A 103 -6.44 21.63 -37.00
C GLN A 103 -6.43 20.21 -36.45
N ILE A 104 -6.59 19.21 -37.31
CA ILE A 104 -6.54 17.81 -36.89
C ILE A 104 -5.12 17.42 -36.50
N ASP A 105 -4.13 17.83 -37.29
CA ASP A 105 -2.73 17.54 -37.00
C ASP A 105 -2.27 18.16 -35.68
N GLU A 106 -2.71 19.37 -35.37
CA GLU A 106 -2.45 20.00 -34.05
C GLU A 106 -3.03 19.18 -32.89
N LYS A 107 -4.24 18.62 -33.06
CA LYS A 107 -4.86 17.76 -32.04
C LYS A 107 -4.14 16.43 -31.91
N ILE A 108 -3.74 15.81 -33.02
CA ILE A 108 -2.95 14.57 -33.01
C ILE A 108 -1.63 14.81 -32.27
N GLN A 109 -0.93 15.91 -32.57
CA GLN A 109 0.33 16.24 -31.91
C GLN A 109 0.17 16.37 -30.38
N LYS A 110 -0.95 16.94 -29.91
CA LYS A 110 -1.26 17.01 -28.49
C LYS A 110 -1.46 15.62 -27.88
N CYS A 111 -2.17 14.72 -28.57
CA CYS A 111 -2.32 13.33 -28.14
C CYS A 111 -0.99 12.59 -28.10
N GLU A 112 -0.12 12.77 -29.09
CA GLU A 112 1.21 12.16 -29.11
C GLU A 112 2.09 12.63 -27.95
N ASN A 113 2.04 13.91 -27.62
CA ASN A 113 2.76 14.45 -26.46
C ASN A 113 2.26 13.82 -25.16
N ASN A 114 0.95 13.68 -25.00
CA ASN A 114 0.36 13.00 -23.83
C ASN A 114 0.78 11.53 -23.78
N LEU A 115 0.79 10.83 -24.92
CA LEU A 115 1.23 9.44 -25.00
C LEU A 115 2.67 9.26 -24.54
N ASN A 116 3.57 10.18 -24.91
CA ASN A 116 4.96 10.12 -24.47
C ASN A 116 5.06 10.24 -22.94
N ILE A 117 4.34 11.18 -22.33
CA ILE A 117 4.29 11.35 -20.87
C ILE A 117 3.76 10.06 -20.21
N LEU A 118 2.63 9.54 -20.69
CA LEU A 118 2.00 8.35 -20.13
C LEU A 118 2.89 7.10 -20.26
N ARG A 119 3.66 6.97 -21.34
CA ARG A 119 4.61 5.87 -21.55
C ARG A 119 5.79 5.93 -20.59
N GLU A 120 6.34 7.13 -20.35
CA GLU A 120 7.40 7.32 -19.36
C GLU A 120 6.91 7.02 -17.94
N ASP A 121 5.69 7.44 -17.61
CA ASP A 121 5.08 7.12 -16.32
C ASP A 121 4.80 5.64 -16.16
N LEU A 122 4.32 4.97 -17.22
CA LEU A 122 4.09 3.53 -17.22
C LEU A 122 5.41 2.78 -16.98
N LYS A 123 6.47 3.14 -17.71
CA LYS A 123 7.79 2.56 -17.54
C LYS A 123 8.29 2.73 -16.10
N ARG A 124 8.18 3.93 -15.54
CA ARG A 124 8.56 4.21 -14.14
C ARG A 124 7.82 3.31 -13.14
N GLN A 125 6.52 3.07 -13.33
CA GLN A 125 5.76 2.17 -12.45
C GLN A 125 6.15 0.70 -12.65
N GLU A 126 6.43 0.29 -13.89
CA GLU A 126 6.91 -1.06 -14.19
C GLU A 126 8.28 -1.34 -13.58
N ASP A 127 9.23 -0.39 -13.67
CA ASP A 127 10.54 -0.48 -13.03
C ASP A 127 10.40 -0.61 -11.51
N ARG A 128 9.54 0.22 -10.90
CA ARG A 128 9.25 0.15 -9.46
C ARG A 128 8.63 -1.19 -9.05
N ARG A 129 7.80 -1.79 -9.91
CA ARG A 129 7.22 -3.13 -9.66
C ARG A 129 8.32 -4.19 -9.68
N GLN A 130 9.23 -4.14 -10.65
CA GLN A 130 10.34 -5.09 -10.76
C GLN A 130 11.29 -4.99 -9.55
N GLU A 131 11.62 -3.78 -9.10
CA GLU A 131 12.43 -3.56 -7.90
C GLU A 131 11.80 -4.22 -6.66
N LEU A 132 10.47 -4.13 -6.50
CA LEU A 132 9.74 -4.77 -5.40
C LEU A 132 9.62 -6.30 -5.53
N GLU A 133 9.85 -6.86 -6.73
CA GLU A 133 9.89 -8.32 -6.94
C GLU A 133 11.26 -8.91 -6.60
N LEU A 134 12.30 -8.08 -6.57
CA LEU A 134 13.67 -8.47 -6.21
C LEU A 134 13.96 -8.35 -4.70
N LEU A 135 13.05 -7.78 -3.92
CA LEU A 135 13.09 -7.64 -2.45
C LEU A 135 12.30 -8.76 -1.75
#